data_AF-A0A183K986-F1
#
_entry.id   AF-A0A183K986-F1
#
_cell.length_a   1.000
_cell.length_b   1.000
_cell.length_c   1.000
_cell.angle_alpha   90.00
_cell.angle_beta   90.00
_cell.angle_gamma   90.00
#
_symmetry.space_group_name_H-M   'P 1'
#
loop_
_entity.id
_entity.type
_entity.pdbx_description
1 polymer ?
#
loop_
_entity_poly.entity_id
_entity_poly.type
_entity_poly.pdbx_seq_one_letter_code
_entity_poly.pdbx_strand_id
1 'polypeptide(L)'
;MDKTGYEDIMRRHGPRERYENEDGLANLCAFNKLVIGGTIFPHKRIHKAAWVSLNHTMENQIDHICISKKFTRSLEDVRTRKKADIASDHHLVVAKTKRKLKKHWTTGEAALQRFITAFIRHTDELGVFKITLNNAFRALQDLLGEEKTTMMDN
;
A
#
# COMPACT_ATOMS: atom_id res chain seq x y z
N MET A 1 -17.12 6.36 -24.78
CA MET A 1 -18.30 6.72 -23.96
C MET A 1 -18.09 8.09 -23.35
N ASP A 2 -19.14 8.89 -23.33
CA ASP A 2 -19.15 10.23 -22.72
C ASP A 2 -18.90 10.14 -21.20
N LYS A 3 -18.18 11.08 -20.58
CA LYS A 3 -17.95 11.15 -19.11
C LYS A 3 -18.99 12.02 -18.40
N THR A 4 -19.97 12.55 -19.13
CA THR A 4 -21.05 13.39 -18.64
C THR A 4 -21.67 12.82 -17.35
N GLY A 5 -21.64 13.62 -16.29
CA GLY A 5 -22.17 13.29 -14.96
C GLY A 5 -21.15 12.84 -13.91
N TYR A 6 -19.96 12.35 -14.30
CA TYR A 6 -18.96 11.82 -13.37
C TYR A 6 -17.64 12.60 -13.33
N GLU A 7 -17.57 13.75 -14.00
CA GLU A 7 -16.36 14.58 -14.15
C GLU A 7 -15.75 15.01 -12.81
N ASP A 8 -16.59 15.15 -11.79
CA ASP A 8 -16.19 15.50 -10.43
C ASP A 8 -15.49 14.35 -9.68
N ILE A 9 -15.74 13.11 -10.10
CA ILE A 9 -15.31 11.86 -9.47
C ILE A 9 -14.16 11.23 -10.25
N MET A 10 -14.35 11.07 -11.56
CA MET A 10 -13.34 10.65 -12.52
C MET A 10 -12.71 11.89 -13.15
N ARG A 11 -11.53 12.24 -12.66
CA ARG A 11 -10.78 13.39 -13.16
C ARG A 11 -10.16 13.09 -14.53
N ARG A 12 -9.49 14.10 -15.09
CA ARG A 12 -9.02 14.17 -16.49
C ARG A 12 -8.22 12.95 -16.98
N HIS A 13 -7.57 12.20 -16.10
CA HIS A 13 -6.70 11.09 -16.48
C HIS A 13 -7.28 9.70 -16.21
N GLY A 14 -8.58 9.59 -15.90
CA GLY A 14 -9.26 8.29 -15.83
C GLY A 14 -9.31 7.56 -17.18
N PRO A 15 -9.56 6.24 -17.17
CA PRO A 15 -9.62 5.41 -18.38
C PRO A 15 -10.62 5.94 -19.41
N ARG A 16 -10.41 5.54 -20.68
CA ARG A 16 -11.18 6.02 -21.84
C ARG A 16 -12.44 5.16 -22.09
N GLU A 17 -12.36 3.89 -21.71
CA GLU A 17 -13.45 2.92 -21.73
C GLU A 17 -13.96 2.71 -20.30
N ARG A 18 -15.27 2.53 -20.16
CA ARG A 18 -15.92 2.19 -18.89
C ARG A 18 -16.36 0.74 -18.97
N TYR A 19 -16.06 -0.03 -17.94
CA TYR A 19 -16.63 -1.37 -17.74
C TYR A 19 -17.82 -1.25 -16.78
N GLU A 20 -18.84 -2.10 -16.89
CA GLU A 20 -20.05 -2.05 -16.03
C GLU A 20 -19.70 -2.05 -14.54
N ASN A 21 -18.62 -2.74 -14.16
CA ASN A 21 -18.12 -2.79 -12.78
C ASN A 21 -17.57 -1.43 -12.28
N GLU A 22 -17.17 -0.52 -13.17
CA GLU A 22 -16.69 0.82 -12.82
C GLU A 22 -17.85 1.77 -12.47
N ASP A 23 -19.06 1.52 -12.98
CA ASP A 23 -20.22 2.36 -12.70
C ASP A 23 -20.67 2.23 -11.23
N GLY A 24 -20.54 1.05 -10.62
CA GLY A 24 -20.80 0.85 -9.19
C GLY A 24 -19.86 1.68 -8.30
N LEU A 25 -18.56 1.66 -8.61
CA LEU A 25 -17.56 2.46 -7.90
C LEU A 25 -17.78 3.96 -8.11
N ALA A 26 -18.11 4.36 -9.34
CA ALA A 26 -18.41 5.76 -9.68
C ALA A 26 -19.63 6.27 -8.91
N ASN A 27 -20.70 5.48 -8.82
CA ASN A 27 -21.90 5.77 -8.04
C ASN A 27 -21.60 5.90 -6.55
N LEU A 28 -20.84 4.95 -5.98
CA LEU A 28 -20.41 5.02 -4.58
C LEU A 28 -19.64 6.31 -4.30
N CYS A 29 -18.73 6.68 -5.19
CA CYS A 29 -17.96 7.91 -5.07
C CYS A 29 -18.82 9.16 -5.24
N ALA A 30 -19.80 9.15 -6.15
CA ALA A 30 -20.76 10.24 -6.32
C ALA A 30 -21.54 10.49 -5.04
N PHE A 31 -22.14 9.44 -4.48
CA PHE A 31 -22.96 9.51 -3.29
C PHE A 31 -22.17 10.02 -2.07
N ASN A 32 -20.93 9.53 -1.91
CA ASN A 32 -20.09 9.84 -0.75
C ASN A 32 -19.16 11.05 -0.95
N LYS A 33 -19.30 11.79 -2.06
CA LYS A 33 -18.44 12.94 -2.41
C LYS A 33 -16.95 12.56 -2.38
N LEU A 34 -16.60 11.44 -2.99
CA LEU A 34 -15.23 10.94 -3.16
C LEU A 34 -14.73 11.17 -4.60
N VAL A 35 -13.41 11.16 -4.75
CA VAL A 35 -12.70 11.26 -6.03
C VAL A 35 -11.77 10.07 -6.17
N ILE A 36 -11.76 9.44 -7.35
CA ILE A 36 -10.89 8.29 -7.64
C ILE A 36 -9.48 8.79 -7.92
N GLY A 37 -8.54 8.51 -7.00
CA GLY A 37 -7.19 9.06 -7.01
C GLY A 37 -6.39 8.74 -8.28
N GLY A 38 -6.51 7.51 -8.79
CA GLY A 38 -5.82 7.07 -10.01
C GLY A 38 -6.24 7.82 -11.29
N THR A 39 -7.33 8.60 -11.23
CA THR A 39 -7.82 9.42 -12.36
C THR A 39 -7.30 10.87 -12.33
N ILE A 40 -6.63 11.27 -11.25
CA ILE A 40 -6.23 12.67 -11.00
C ILE A 40 -4.92 13.04 -11.68
N PHE A 41 -3.98 12.11 -11.79
CA PHE A 41 -2.61 12.40 -12.21
C PHE A 41 -2.28 11.78 -13.57
N PRO A 42 -1.47 12.46 -14.40
CA PRO A 42 -1.01 11.93 -15.66
C PRO A 42 0.06 10.87 -15.43
N HIS A 43 -0.32 9.60 -15.57
CA HIS A 43 0.62 8.47 -15.50
C HIS A 43 0.60 7.60 -16.76
N LYS A 44 1.76 6.99 -17.06
CA LYS A 44 1.87 5.93 -18.07
C LYS A 44 1.03 4.72 -17.64
N ARG A 45 0.56 3.92 -18.60
CA ARG A 45 -0.26 2.71 -18.34
C ARG A 45 0.38 1.76 -17.33
N ILE A 46 1.71 1.63 -17.37
CA ILE A 46 2.49 0.82 -16.43
C ILE A 46 2.35 1.23 -14.96
N HIS A 47 1.84 2.43 -14.68
CA HIS A 47 1.59 2.94 -13.32
C HIS A 47 0.10 3.02 -12.98
N LYS A 48 -0.78 2.46 -13.83
CA LYS A 48 -2.23 2.46 -13.63
C LYS A 48 -2.82 1.06 -13.47
N ALA A 49 -2.20 0.06 -14.09
CA ALA A 49 -2.65 -1.33 -13.99
C ALA A 49 -2.27 -1.93 -12.63
N ALA A 50 -3.28 -2.35 -11.87
CA ALA A 50 -3.17 -2.98 -10.57
C ALA A 50 -3.18 -4.51 -10.62
N TRP A 51 -3.53 -5.10 -11.76
CA TRP A 51 -3.58 -6.54 -11.94
C TRP A 51 -3.02 -6.94 -13.30
N VAL A 52 -2.41 -8.13 -13.38
CA VAL A 52 -1.89 -8.72 -14.62
C VAL A 52 -2.37 -10.15 -14.74
N SER A 53 -2.82 -10.55 -15.93
CA SER A 53 -3.18 -11.94 -16.18
C SER A 53 -1.97 -12.87 -16.05
N LEU A 54 -2.22 -14.13 -15.71
CA LEU A 54 -1.18 -15.16 -15.57
C LEU A 54 -0.31 -15.31 -16.84
N ASN A 55 -0.90 -15.01 -18.01
CA ASN A 55 -0.22 -15.05 -19.30
C ASN A 55 0.46 -13.71 -19.67
N HIS A 56 0.53 -12.74 -18.75
CA HIS A 56 1.06 -11.38 -18.94
C HIS A 56 0.48 -10.59 -20.13
N THR A 57 -0.68 -11.01 -20.63
CA THR A 57 -1.32 -10.46 -21.84
C THR A 57 -2.33 -9.37 -21.53
N MET A 58 -2.91 -9.37 -20.33
CA MET A 58 -3.94 -8.42 -19.92
C MET A 58 -3.53 -7.70 -18.65
N GLU A 59 -3.80 -6.41 -18.61
CA GLU A 59 -3.54 -5.54 -17.49
C GLU A 59 -4.85 -4.83 -17.13
N ASN A 60 -5.28 -4.88 -15.87
CA ASN A 60 -6.53 -4.24 -15.43
C ASN A 60 -6.31 -3.33 -14.22
N GLN A 61 -7.20 -2.35 -14.04
CA GLN A 61 -7.23 -1.47 -12.88
C GLN A 61 -8.40 -1.89 -11.98
N ILE A 62 -8.15 -2.81 -11.05
CA ILE A 62 -9.16 -3.32 -10.11
C ILE A 62 -9.02 -2.75 -8.71
N ASP A 63 -7.82 -2.26 -8.37
CA ASP A 63 -7.55 -1.62 -7.08
C ASP A 63 -7.58 -0.09 -7.22
N HIS A 64 -8.38 0.55 -6.37
CA HIS A 64 -8.59 1.99 -6.39
C HIS A 64 -8.37 2.62 -5.01
N ILE A 65 -7.65 3.74 -4.99
CA ILE A 65 -7.58 4.62 -3.83
C ILE A 65 -8.52 5.80 -4.07
N CYS A 66 -9.51 5.97 -3.20
CA CYS A 66 -10.44 7.08 -3.24
C CYS A 66 -10.18 8.05 -2.08
N ILE A 67 -10.39 9.35 -2.32
CA ILE A 67 -10.23 10.39 -1.30
C ILE A 67 -11.43 11.32 -1.32
N SER A 68 -11.83 11.82 -0.15
CA SER A 68 -12.88 12.84 -0.07
C SER A 68 -12.59 14.05 -0.96
N LYS A 69 -13.64 14.61 -1.59
CA LYS A 69 -13.55 15.77 -2.49
C LYS A 69 -12.99 17.00 -1.77
N LYS A 70 -13.29 17.18 -0.48
CA LYS A 70 -12.70 18.23 0.39
C LYS A 70 -11.18 18.11 0.48
N PHE A 71 -10.71 16.89 0.29
CA PHE A 71 -9.39 16.43 0.62
C PHE A 71 -8.53 16.12 -0.60
N THR A 72 -9.07 16.21 -1.80
CA THR A 72 -8.36 15.98 -3.07
C THR A 72 -7.04 16.75 -3.18
N ARG A 73 -6.99 18.01 -2.72
CA ARG A 73 -5.77 18.85 -2.77
C ARG A 73 -4.58 18.34 -1.92
N SER A 74 -4.80 17.42 -0.99
CA SER A 74 -3.67 16.82 -0.25
C SER A 74 -3.03 15.65 -0.97
N LEU A 75 -3.74 15.07 -1.94
CA LEU A 75 -3.24 13.94 -2.68
C LEU A 75 -2.17 14.49 -3.61
N GLU A 76 -0.94 13.98 -3.50
CA GLU A 76 0.20 14.41 -4.30
C GLU A 76 0.47 13.45 -5.47
N ASP A 77 0.14 12.16 -5.28
CA ASP A 77 0.36 11.11 -6.28
C ASP A 77 -0.50 9.88 -5.97
N VAL A 78 -0.94 9.15 -7.00
CA VAL A 78 -1.54 7.81 -6.87
C VAL A 78 -1.08 6.96 -8.04
N ARG A 79 -0.26 5.94 -7.75
CA ARG A 79 0.35 5.10 -8.78
C ARG A 79 0.54 3.67 -8.35
N THR A 80 0.55 2.78 -9.34
CA THR A 80 0.88 1.38 -9.16
C THR A 80 2.39 1.12 -9.26
N ARG A 81 2.88 0.21 -8.42
CA ARG A 81 4.29 -0.19 -8.31
C ARG A 81 4.51 -1.61 -8.85
N LYS A 82 4.80 -1.72 -10.15
CA LYS A 82 5.11 -3.02 -10.78
C LYS A 82 6.40 -3.71 -10.28
N LYS A 83 7.34 -2.96 -9.70
CA LYS A 83 8.65 -3.49 -9.27
C LYS A 83 8.64 -4.07 -7.86
N ALA A 84 7.55 -3.90 -7.10
CA ALA A 84 7.42 -4.55 -5.80
C ALA A 84 6.89 -5.95 -6.08
N ASP A 85 7.79 -6.93 -6.16
CA ASP A 85 7.41 -8.32 -6.36
C ASP A 85 7.00 -8.93 -5.02
N ILE A 86 5.76 -9.37 -4.94
CA ILE A 86 5.17 -10.05 -3.79
C ILE A 86 4.62 -11.44 -4.17
N ALA A 87 5.03 -11.98 -5.33
CA ALA A 87 4.50 -13.23 -5.88
C ALA A 87 2.96 -13.26 -5.97
N SER A 88 2.35 -12.10 -6.27
CA SER A 88 0.91 -11.95 -6.51
C SER A 88 0.69 -11.43 -7.93
N ASP A 89 -0.46 -11.79 -8.50
CA ASP A 89 -1.02 -11.22 -9.72
C ASP A 89 -1.50 -9.76 -9.55
N HIS A 90 -1.53 -9.26 -8.31
CA HIS A 90 -1.77 -7.86 -7.99
C HIS A 90 -0.47 -7.07 -7.79
N HIS A 91 -0.46 -5.86 -8.36
CA HIS A 91 0.56 -4.85 -8.10
C HIS A 91 0.12 -3.88 -7.01
N LEU A 92 1.07 -3.48 -6.16
CA LEU A 92 0.81 -2.51 -5.09
C LEU A 92 0.40 -1.12 -5.64
N VAL A 93 -0.78 -0.63 -5.23
CA VAL A 93 -1.23 0.74 -5.48
C VAL A 93 -0.84 1.64 -4.30
N VAL A 94 -0.13 2.73 -4.57
CA VAL A 94 0.41 3.64 -3.56
C VAL A 94 -0.12 5.05 -3.76
N ALA A 95 -0.63 5.66 -2.69
CA ALA A 95 -0.97 7.08 -2.64
C ALA A 95 0.06 7.86 -1.82
N LYS A 96 0.51 8.99 -2.35
CA LYS A 96 1.29 9.99 -1.61
C LYS A 96 0.36 11.11 -1.18
N THR A 97 0.33 11.43 0.11
CA THR A 97 -0.53 12.50 0.66
C THR A 97 0.25 13.47 1.52
N LYS A 98 -0.16 14.73 1.53
CA LYS A 98 0.39 15.79 2.36
C LYS A 98 -0.70 16.46 3.17
N ARG A 99 -0.69 16.23 4.49
CA ARG A 99 -1.64 16.81 5.44
C ARG A 99 -0.92 17.59 6.52
N LYS A 100 -1.45 18.77 6.83
CA LYS A 100 -1.13 19.46 8.08
C LYS A 100 -2.11 18.98 9.13
N LEU A 101 -1.61 18.26 10.13
CA LEU A 101 -2.40 17.87 11.29
C LEU A 101 -2.48 19.04 12.27
N LYS A 102 -3.63 19.22 12.91
CA LYS A 102 -3.73 20.15 14.04
C LYS A 102 -2.91 19.55 15.19
N LYS A 103 -2.00 20.32 15.75
CA LYS A 103 -1.33 19.92 17.01
C LYS A 103 -2.40 19.84 18.09
N HIS A 104 -2.60 18.66 18.64
CA HIS A 104 -3.29 18.51 19.90
C HIS A 104 -2.25 18.75 20.99
N TRP A 105 -2.37 19.87 21.71
CA TRP A 105 -1.60 20.06 22.93
C TRP A 105 -2.22 19.15 23.98
N THR A 106 -1.59 18.02 24.26
CA THR A 106 -1.81 17.34 25.55
C THR A 106 -1.28 18.30 26.60
N THR A 107 -2.20 18.92 27.35
CA THR A 107 -1.84 19.62 28.59
C THR A 107 -1.02 18.64 29.43
N GLY A 108 0.28 18.92 29.54
CA GLY A 108 1.28 18.25 30.38
C GLY A 108 0.92 16.88 30.95
N GLU A 109 1.02 15.82 30.14
CA GLU A 109 1.29 14.46 30.64
C GLU A 109 2.15 13.74 29.61
N ALA A 110 3.37 14.25 29.43
CA ALA A 110 4.47 13.45 28.91
C ALA A 110 4.91 12.47 30.01
N ALA A 111 4.04 11.54 30.38
CA ALA A 111 4.53 10.24 30.79
C ALA A 111 5.02 9.58 29.51
N LEU A 112 6.29 9.77 29.17
CA LEU A 112 6.98 8.85 28.28
C LEU A 112 6.61 7.46 28.81
N GLN A 113 5.88 6.66 28.02
CA GLN A 113 5.54 5.30 28.42
C GLN A 113 6.88 4.57 28.56
N ARG A 114 7.45 4.60 29.77
CA ARG A 114 8.63 3.83 30.14
C ARG A 114 8.15 2.41 30.02
N PHE A 115 8.45 1.76 28.89
CA PHE A 115 8.33 0.32 28.81
C PHE A 115 9.05 -0.22 30.04
N ILE A 116 8.31 -0.96 30.86
CA ILE A 116 8.84 -1.56 32.07
C ILE A 116 9.83 -2.62 31.62
N THR A 117 11.09 -2.23 31.43
CA THR A 117 12.20 -3.13 31.10
C THR A 117 12.61 -4.00 32.29
N ALA A 118 11.86 -3.97 33.40
CA ALA A 118 12.06 -4.85 34.54
C ALA A 118 11.97 -6.33 34.12
N PHE A 119 11.06 -6.68 33.19
CA PHE A 119 10.99 -8.03 32.61
C PHE A 119 12.28 -8.45 31.87
N ILE A 120 13.05 -7.50 31.33
CA ILE A 120 14.30 -7.78 30.60
C ILE A 120 15.47 -8.03 31.59
N ARG A 121 15.27 -7.85 32.91
CA ARG A 121 16.32 -8.06 33.92
C ARG A 121 16.42 -9.49 34.41
N HIS A 122 15.45 -10.35 34.05
CA HIS A 122 15.45 -11.76 34.42
C HIS A 122 16.30 -12.55 33.42
N THR A 123 17.50 -12.95 33.86
CA THR A 123 18.52 -13.59 33.01
C THR A 123 18.10 -14.96 32.47
N ASP A 124 17.21 -15.64 33.19
CA ASP A 124 16.57 -16.90 32.84
C ASP A 124 15.54 -16.73 31.70
N GLU A 125 14.66 -15.72 31.79
CA GLU A 125 13.68 -15.41 30.74
C GLU A 125 14.34 -14.93 29.44
N LEU A 126 15.45 -14.20 29.54
CA LEU A 126 16.25 -13.77 28.38
C LEU A 126 16.82 -14.97 27.60
N GLY A 127 17.25 -16.03 28.31
CA GLY A 127 17.75 -17.25 27.70
C GLY A 127 16.66 -17.97 26.90
N VAL A 128 15.47 -18.12 27.49
CA VAL A 128 14.31 -18.73 26.84
C VAL A 128 13.86 -17.93 25.63
N PHE A 129 13.82 -16.60 25.74
CA PHE A 129 13.48 -15.71 24.62
C PHE A 129 14.49 -15.86 23.47
N LYS A 130 15.79 -15.86 23.78
CA LYS A 130 16.85 -16.01 22.77
C LYS A 130 16.80 -17.37 22.07
N ILE A 131 16.52 -18.44 22.81
CA ILE A 131 16.35 -19.79 22.24
C ILE A 131 15.11 -19.84 21.34
N THR A 132 13.98 -19.31 21.80
CA THR A 132 12.74 -19.25 21.02
C THR A 132 12.93 -18.49 19.72
N LEU A 133 13.60 -17.34 19.79
CA LEU A 133 13.87 -16.49 18.63
C LEU A 133 14.83 -17.17 17.65
N ASN A 134 15.92 -17.75 18.12
CA ASN A 134 16.83 -18.51 17.25
C ASN A 134 16.15 -19.71 16.59
N ASN A 135 15.30 -20.44 17.31
CA ASN A 135 14.56 -21.56 16.76
C ASN A 135 13.56 -21.10 15.68
N ALA A 136 12.84 -20.00 15.91
CA ALA A 136 11.86 -19.47 14.97
C ALA A 136 12.48 -19.00 13.64
N PHE A 137 13.73 -18.56 13.68
CA PHE A 137 14.46 -18.05 12.51
C PHE A 137 15.54 -18.99 11.97
N ARG A 138 15.62 -20.24 12.47
CA ARG A 138 16.65 -21.20 12.06
C ARG A 138 16.57 -21.56 10.58
N ALA A 139 15.36 -21.80 10.07
CA ALA A 139 15.14 -22.08 8.65
C ALA A 139 15.65 -20.96 7.72
N LEU A 140 15.62 -19.71 8.19
CA LEU A 140 16.12 -18.54 7.46
C LEU A 140 17.65 -18.47 7.45
N GLN A 141 18.30 -18.96 8.51
CA GLN A 141 19.76 -19.08 8.57
C GLN A 141 20.26 -20.21 7.67
N ASP A 142 19.55 -21.34 7.66
CA ASP A 142 19.89 -22.51 6.85
C ASP A 142 19.79 -22.17 5.34
N LEU A 143 18.72 -21.48 4.93
CA LEU A 143 18.56 -20.94 3.57
C LEU A 143 19.71 -20.03 3.15
N LEU A 144 20.16 -19.14 4.04
CA LEU A 144 21.27 -18.23 3.77
C LEU A 144 22.63 -18.97 3.66
N GLY A 145 22.75 -20.11 4.33
CA GLY A 145 23.92 -20.98 4.27
C GLY A 145 24.01 -21.74 2.94
N GLU A 146 22.89 -22.30 2.48
CA GLU A 146 22.79 -23.01 1.20
C GLU A 146 23.03 -22.08 -0.01
N GLU A 147 22.56 -20.83 0.05
CA GLU A 147 22.84 -19.82 -0.97
C GLU A 147 24.34 -19.46 -1.03
N LYS A 148 25.04 -19.49 0.12
CA LYS A 148 26.47 -19.20 0.17
C LYS A 148 27.35 -20.34 -0.34
N THR A 149 26.99 -21.60 -0.07
CA THR A 149 27.77 -22.75 -0.53
C THR A 149 27.62 -22.96 -2.05
N THR A 150 26.43 -22.75 -2.59
CA THR A 150 26.18 -22.80 -4.04
C THR A 150 26.90 -21.70 -4.83
N MET A 151 27.21 -20.56 -4.21
CA MET A 151 27.99 -19.47 -4.81
C MET A 151 29.52 -19.68 -4.72
N MET A 152 30.00 -20.66 -3.95
CA MET A 152 31.43 -20.95 -3.80
C MET A 152 31.91 -22.18 -4.60
N ASP A 153 30.99 -23.01 -5.09
CA ASP A 153 31.28 -24.21 -5.88
C ASP A 153 31.26 -23.98 -7.42
N ASN A 154 31.44 -22.73 -7.88
CA ASN A 154 31.42 -22.35 -9.30
C ASN A 154 32.69 -21.59 -9.74
#